data_AF-A0A3D5UMZ4-F1
#
_entry.id   AF-A0A3D5UMZ4-F1
#
_cell.length_a   1.000
_cell.length_b   1.000
_cell.length_c   1.000
_cell.angle_alpha   90.00
_cell.angle_beta   90.00
_cell.angle_gamma   90.00
#
_symmetry.space_group_name_H-M   'P 1'
#
loop_
_entity.id
_entity.type
_entity.pdbx_description
1 polymer ?
#
loop_
_entity_poly.entity_id
_entity_poly.type
_entity_poly.pdbx_seq_one_letter_code
_entity_poly.pdbx_strand_id
1 'polypeptide(L)'
;MAFAEHTFLVVLTTFIGSMTGISFGAFIAATVKGSENVKNGILTGLTMLGAFLSGMMIYDIKYIIQSNAPIVAKLNPLHLISDAYYSLYYFDDYSRYIENMVGLFAYMILFSTITYFVIRRRKYAGI
;
A
#
# COMPACT_ATOMS: atom_id res chain seq x y z
N MET A 1 11.86 24.27 -16.04
CA MET A 1 11.98 24.04 -14.58
C MET A 1 10.87 23.13 -14.01
N ALA A 2 9.80 22.82 -14.76
CA ALA A 2 8.67 22.00 -14.28
C ALA A 2 8.97 20.51 -14.00
N PHE A 3 9.95 19.89 -14.67
CA PHE A 3 10.29 18.48 -14.43
C PHE A 3 10.89 18.21 -13.03
N ALA A 4 11.54 19.20 -12.42
CA ALA A 4 12.23 19.03 -11.14
C ALA A 4 11.26 18.85 -9.97
N GLU A 5 10.14 19.58 -9.96
CA GLU A 5 9.13 19.47 -8.89
C GLU A 5 8.44 18.11 -8.89
N HIS A 6 8.01 17.63 -10.07
CA HIS A 6 7.41 16.30 -10.18
C HIS A 6 8.42 15.19 -9.85
N THR A 7 9.71 15.36 -10.19
CA THR A 7 10.75 14.36 -9.86
C THR A 7 10.89 14.18 -8.35
N PHE A 8 10.88 15.26 -7.57
CA PHE A 8 10.93 15.18 -6.12
C PHE A 8 9.71 14.43 -5.55
N LEU A 9 8.51 14.75 -6.04
CA LEU A 9 7.27 14.10 -5.61
C LEU A 9 7.21 12.61 -6.02
N VAL A 10 7.73 12.25 -7.19
CA VAL A 10 7.87 10.84 -7.61
C VAL A 10 8.79 10.09 -6.65
N VAL A 11 9.94 10.67 -6.31
CA VAL A 11 10.89 10.05 -5.36
C VAL A 11 10.26 9.91 -3.97
N LEU A 12 9.55 10.94 -3.50
CA LEU A 12 8.83 10.92 -2.23
C LEU A 12 7.76 9.82 -2.20
N THR A 13 6.97 9.72 -3.28
CA THR A 13 5.95 8.69 -3.46
C THR A 13 6.56 7.29 -3.48
N THR A 14 7.70 7.14 -4.14
CA THR A 14 8.46 5.88 -4.17
C THR A 14 8.91 5.50 -2.76
N PHE A 15 9.49 6.46 -2.04
CA PHE A 15 9.96 6.24 -0.68
C PHE A 15 8.83 5.82 0.27
N ILE A 16 7.71 6.55 0.26
CA ILE A 16 6.52 6.23 1.08
C ILE A 16 5.90 4.90 0.65
N GLY A 17 5.85 4.62 -0.66
CA GLY A 17 5.38 3.35 -1.21
C GLY A 17 6.22 2.17 -0.73
N SER A 18 7.56 2.31 -0.77
CA SER A 18 8.48 1.29 -0.25
C SER A 18 8.34 1.08 1.26
N MET A 19 8.23 2.17 2.05
CA MET A 19 8.00 2.06 3.49
C MET A 19 6.69 1.35 3.82
N THR A 20 5.61 1.67 3.09
CA THR A 20 4.31 1.00 3.22
C THR A 20 4.43 -0.48 2.87
N GLY A 21 5.14 -0.83 1.79
CA GLY A 21 5.39 -2.21 1.38
C GLY A 21 6.18 -3.02 2.41
N ILE A 22 7.24 -2.43 2.99
CA ILE A 22 8.04 -3.05 4.05
C ILE A 22 7.17 -3.27 5.30
N SER A 23 6.40 -2.26 5.70
CA SER A 23 5.50 -2.34 6.87
C SER A 23 4.42 -3.41 6.69
N PHE A 24 3.85 -3.52 5.48
CA PHE A 24 2.89 -4.56 5.13
C PHE A 24 3.51 -5.96 5.17
N GLY A 25 4.71 -6.13 4.60
CA GLY A 25 5.46 -7.38 4.67
C GLY A 25 5.76 -7.80 6.11
N ALA A 26 6.21 -6.85 6.94
CA ALA A 26 6.47 -7.08 8.36
C ALA A 26 5.19 -7.46 9.13
N PHE A 27 4.06 -6.81 8.83
CA PHE A 27 2.76 -7.14 9.40
C PHE A 27 2.33 -8.58 9.08
N ILE A 28 2.43 -9.01 7.82
CA ILE A 28 2.13 -10.38 7.41
C ILE A 28 3.08 -11.36 8.11
N ALA A 29 4.38 -11.07 8.14
CA ALA A 29 5.38 -11.94 8.77
C ALA A 29 5.18 -12.09 10.29
N ALA A 30 4.72 -11.03 10.96
CA ALA A 30 4.42 -11.03 12.39
C ALA A 30 3.08 -11.70 12.73
N THR A 31 2.06 -11.54 11.87
CA THR A 31 0.70 -12.05 12.13
C THR A 31 0.54 -13.50 11.72
N VAL A 32 1.09 -13.90 10.57
CA VAL A 32 0.99 -15.27 10.06
C VAL A 32 1.88 -16.20 10.88
N LYS A 33 1.30 -17.32 11.33
CA LYS A 33 2.02 -18.45 11.93
C LYS A 33 2.25 -19.49 10.85
N GLY A 34 3.48 -19.97 10.72
CA GLY A 34 3.85 -20.93 9.68
C GLY A 34 5.31 -20.81 9.25
N SER A 35 5.72 -21.67 8.33
CA SER A 35 7.05 -21.61 7.72
C SER A 35 7.24 -20.36 6.86
N GLU A 36 8.49 -20.02 6.58
CA GLU A 36 8.83 -18.89 5.71
C GLU A 36 8.18 -18.99 4.34
N ASN A 37 8.12 -20.19 3.76
CA ASN A 37 7.46 -20.44 2.48
C ASN A 37 5.97 -20.08 2.49
N VAL A 38 5.25 -20.37 3.58
CA VAL A 38 3.82 -20.00 3.69
C VAL A 38 3.66 -18.49 3.80
N LYS A 39 4.53 -17.82 4.57
CA LYS A 39 4.49 -16.36 4.71
C LYS A 39 4.75 -15.67 3.36
N ASN A 40 5.75 -16.13 2.62
CA ASN A 40 6.10 -15.59 1.30
C ASN A 40 4.99 -15.86 0.28
N GLY A 41 4.37 -17.04 0.30
CA GLY A 41 3.23 -17.37 -0.55
C GLY A 41 2.02 -16.46 -0.29
N ILE A 42 1.69 -16.22 0.99
CA ILE A 42 0.60 -15.31 1.37
C ILE A 42 0.93 -13.87 0.98
N LEU A 43 2.15 -13.42 1.25
CA LEU A 43 2.58 -12.06 0.91
C LEU A 43 2.44 -11.81 -0.59
N THR A 44 2.99 -12.69 -1.42
CA THR A 44 2.90 -12.61 -2.88
C THR A 44 1.47 -12.72 -3.38
N GLY A 45 0.67 -13.64 -2.83
CA GLY A 45 -0.74 -13.77 -3.20
C GLY A 45 -1.53 -12.50 -2.92
N LEU A 46 -1.35 -11.90 -1.74
CA LEU A 46 -2.03 -10.66 -1.36
C LEU A 46 -1.58 -9.46 -2.19
N THR A 47 -0.29 -9.33 -2.51
CA THR A 47 0.19 -8.22 -3.36
C THR A 47 -0.32 -8.36 -4.79
N MET A 48 -0.35 -9.56 -5.35
CA MET A 48 -0.90 -9.81 -6.68
C MET A 48 -2.41 -9.54 -6.73
N LEU A 49 -3.16 -10.00 -5.73
CA LEU A 49 -4.59 -9.70 -5.62
C LEU A 49 -4.83 -8.20 -5.50
N GLY A 50 -4.05 -7.49 -4.67
CA GLY A 50 -4.13 -6.04 -4.55
C GLY A 50 -3.77 -5.33 -5.85
N ALA A 51 -2.79 -5.81 -6.61
CA ALA A 51 -2.46 -5.26 -7.93
C ALA A 51 -3.60 -5.45 -8.93
N PHE A 52 -4.22 -6.63 -8.96
CA PHE A 52 -5.41 -6.88 -9.77
C PHE A 52 -6.55 -5.92 -9.40
N LEU A 53 -6.88 -5.81 -8.11
CA LEU A 53 -7.94 -4.92 -7.61
C LEU A 53 -7.65 -3.43 -7.83
N SER A 54 -6.38 -3.05 -7.99
CA SER A 54 -6.02 -1.66 -8.31
C SER A 54 -6.31 -1.29 -9.77
N GLY A 55 -6.58 -2.28 -10.64
CA GLY A 55 -6.72 -2.11 -12.08
C GLY A 55 -5.38 -2.05 -12.83
N MET A 56 -4.27 -2.40 -12.18
CA MET A 56 -2.95 -2.45 -12.84
C MET A 56 -2.80 -3.60 -13.83
N MET A 57 -3.55 -4.70 -13.67
CA MET A 57 -3.52 -5.85 -14.58
C MET A 57 -4.53 -5.75 -15.73
N ILE A 58 -5.70 -5.16 -15.46
CA ILE A 58 -6.77 -4.93 -16.43
C ILE A 58 -7.37 -3.57 -16.10
N TYR A 59 -7.30 -2.63 -17.04
CA TYR A 59 -7.74 -1.25 -16.82
C TYR A 59 -9.23 -1.15 -16.39
N ASP A 60 -10.11 -1.92 -17.03
CA ASP A 60 -11.56 -1.90 -16.77
C ASP A 60 -11.93 -2.35 -15.35
N ILE A 61 -11.08 -3.16 -14.71
CA ILE A 61 -11.28 -3.60 -13.32
C ILE A 61 -11.31 -2.38 -12.38
N LYS A 62 -10.53 -1.32 -12.66
CA LYS A 62 -10.56 -0.09 -11.86
C LYS A 62 -11.97 0.52 -11.85
N TYR A 63 -12.62 0.59 -13.01
CA TYR A 63 -13.97 1.12 -13.14
C TYR A 63 -15.01 0.22 -12.47
N ILE A 64 -14.93 -1.09 -12.69
CA ILE A 64 -15.85 -2.07 -12.09
C ILE A 64 -15.79 -2.01 -10.56
N ILE A 65 -14.59 -1.93 -9.98
CA ILE A 65 -14.41 -1.89 -8.53
C ILE A 65 -14.83 -0.53 -7.97
N GLN A 66 -14.53 0.59 -8.63
CA GLN A 66 -15.00 1.89 -8.18
C GLN A 66 -16.53 2.01 -8.21
N SER A 67 -17.19 1.38 -9.18
CA SER A 67 -18.64 1.37 -9.32
C SER A 67 -19.35 0.45 -8.31
N ASN A 68 -18.83 -0.76 -8.09
CA ASN A 68 -19.51 -1.78 -7.27
C ASN A 68 -18.99 -1.87 -5.82
N ALA A 69 -17.72 -1.53 -5.60
CA ALA A 69 -17.04 -1.69 -4.32
C ALA A 69 -16.01 -0.57 -4.06
N PRO A 70 -16.42 0.71 -4.02
CA PRO A 70 -15.52 1.85 -3.87
C PRO A 70 -14.70 1.81 -2.57
N ILE A 71 -15.25 1.16 -1.53
CA ILE A 71 -14.55 0.95 -0.25
C ILE A 71 -13.31 0.07 -0.44
N VAL A 72 -13.39 -0.98 -1.27
CA VAL A 72 -12.27 -1.88 -1.55
C VAL A 72 -11.17 -1.15 -2.32
N ALA A 73 -11.54 -0.27 -3.25
CA ALA A 73 -10.58 0.58 -3.95
C ALA A 73 -9.82 1.50 -2.98
N LYS A 74 -10.54 2.18 -2.07
CA LYS A 74 -9.94 3.10 -1.09
C LYS A 74 -9.13 2.39 0.00
N LEU A 75 -9.48 1.16 0.36
CA LEU A 75 -8.74 0.39 1.37
C LEU A 75 -7.49 -0.30 0.82
N ASN A 76 -7.31 -0.38 -0.49
CA ASN A 76 -6.19 -1.06 -1.09
C ASN A 76 -4.95 -0.14 -1.15
N PRO A 77 -3.86 -0.42 -0.40
CA PRO A 77 -2.67 0.43 -0.43
C PRO A 77 -2.01 0.46 -1.82
N LEU A 78 -2.13 -0.61 -2.62
CA LEU A 78 -1.62 -0.62 -4.01
C LEU A 78 -2.43 0.31 -4.92
N HIS A 79 -3.74 0.45 -4.68
CA HIS A 79 -4.57 1.39 -5.42
C HIS A 79 -4.18 2.84 -5.11
N LEU A 80 -3.92 3.17 -3.84
CA LEU A 80 -3.49 4.49 -3.41
C LEU A 80 -2.12 4.87 -4.00
N ILE A 81 -1.16 3.93 -4.05
CA ILE A 81 0.16 4.17 -4.68
C ILE A 81 0.00 4.46 -6.17
N SER A 82 -0.76 3.62 -6.89
CA SER A 82 -0.94 3.81 -8.33
C SER A 82 -1.76 5.04 -8.68
N ASP A 83 -2.77 5.39 -7.88
CA ASP A 83 -3.55 6.61 -8.08
C ASP A 83 -2.73 7.86 -7.72
N ALA A 84 -1.78 7.80 -6.78
CA ALA A 84 -0.82 8.87 -6.52
C ALA A 84 0.11 9.13 -7.71
N TYR A 85 0.69 8.08 -8.30
CA TYR A 85 1.49 8.21 -9.52
C TYR A 85 0.66 8.71 -10.71
N TYR A 86 -0.55 8.19 -10.87
CA TYR A 86 -1.46 8.61 -11.94
C TYR A 86 -1.85 10.09 -11.79
N SER A 87 -2.12 10.53 -10.56
CA SER A 87 -2.44 11.92 -10.25
C SER A 87 -1.28 12.85 -10.58
N LEU A 88 -0.05 12.47 -10.21
CA LEU A 88 1.15 13.26 -10.45
C LEU A 88 1.53 13.37 -11.93
N TYR A 89 1.12 12.40 -12.76
CA TYR A 89 1.44 12.36 -14.18
C TYR A 89 0.36 12.99 -15.07
N TYR A 90 -0.92 12.85 -14.71
CA TYR A 90 -2.06 13.25 -15.57
C TYR A 90 -2.83 14.47 -15.08
N PHE A 91 -2.71 14.87 -13.81
CA PHE A 91 -3.48 15.98 -13.26
C PHE A 91 -2.56 17.11 -12.79
N ASP A 92 -2.94 18.34 -13.11
CA ASP A 92 -2.26 19.56 -12.65
C ASP A 92 -2.64 19.91 -11.19
N ASP A 93 -3.69 19.29 -10.64
CA ASP A 93 -4.16 19.53 -9.27
C ASP A 93 -3.61 18.48 -8.28
N TYR A 94 -2.89 18.96 -7.27
CA TYR A 94 -2.27 18.13 -6.24
C TYR A 94 -3.24 17.62 -5.16
N SER A 95 -4.50 18.03 -5.16
CA SER A 95 -5.48 17.65 -4.12
C SER A 95 -5.63 16.13 -3.99
N ARG A 96 -5.78 15.42 -5.12
CA ARG A 96 -5.89 13.95 -5.16
C ARG A 96 -4.59 13.26 -4.75
N TYR A 97 -3.45 13.85 -5.10
CA TYR A 97 -2.14 13.35 -4.70
C TYR A 97 -1.96 13.39 -3.19
N ILE A 98 -2.32 14.52 -2.55
CA ILE A 98 -2.21 14.70 -1.10
C ILE A 98 -3.14 13.73 -0.36
N GLU A 99 -4.39 13.55 -0.81
CA GLU A 99 -5.31 12.58 -0.21
C GLU A 99 -4.73 11.15 -0.24
N ASN A 100 -4.18 10.74 -1.38
CA ASN A 100 -3.55 9.42 -1.52
C ASN A 100 -2.31 9.27 -0.63
N MET A 101 -1.47 10.31 -0.52
CA MET A 101 -0.30 10.33 0.37
C MET A 101 -0.68 10.22 1.85
N VAL A 102 -1.69 10.96 2.29
CA VAL A 102 -2.21 10.89 3.67
C VAL A 102 -2.72 9.48 3.98
N GLY A 103 -3.45 8.86 3.04
CA GLY A 103 -3.90 7.48 3.15
C GLY A 103 -2.74 6.49 3.32
N LEU A 104 -1.69 6.60 2.51
CA LEU A 104 -0.50 5.75 2.62
C LEU A 104 0.24 5.93 3.94
N PHE A 105 0.37 7.17 4.41
CA PHE A 105 0.99 7.46 5.69
C PHE A 105 0.19 6.84 6.85
N ALA A 106 -1.14 6.91 6.79
CA ALA A 106 -2.02 6.25 7.76
C ALA A 106 -1.84 4.71 7.74
N TYR A 107 -1.73 4.09 6.55
CA TYR A 107 -1.44 2.66 6.42
C TYR A 107 -0.09 2.28 7.02
N MET A 108 0.95 3.08 6.77
CA MET A 108 2.28 2.86 7.31
C MET A 108 2.25 2.85 8.86
N ILE A 109 1.60 3.83 9.48
CA ILE A 109 1.46 3.90 10.94
C ILE A 109 0.65 2.70 11.46
N LEU A 110 -0.47 2.37 10.80
CA LEU A 110 -1.33 1.25 11.19
C LEU A 110 -0.58 -0.08 11.16
N PHE A 111 0.08 -0.42 10.04
CA PHE A 111 0.83 -1.66 9.92
C PHE A 111 2.02 -1.72 10.88
N SER A 112 2.72 -0.61 11.07
CA SER A 112 3.84 -0.53 12.02
C SER A 112 3.37 -0.73 13.45
N THR A 113 2.25 -0.11 13.83
CA THR A 113 1.66 -0.23 15.18
C THR A 113 1.21 -1.65 15.46
N ILE A 114 0.48 -2.29 14.52
CA ILE A 114 0.05 -3.68 14.69
C ILE A 114 1.27 -4.61 14.77
N THR A 115 2.25 -4.44 13.89
CA THR A 115 3.50 -5.22 13.91
C THR A 115 4.19 -5.09 15.26
N TYR A 116 4.31 -3.87 15.81
CA TYR A 116 4.89 -3.62 17.12
C TYR A 116 4.13 -4.36 18.23
N PHE A 117 2.79 -4.25 18.29
CA PHE A 117 1.99 -4.94 19.31
C PHE A 117 2.07 -6.46 19.20
N VAL A 118 2.07 -7.01 17.98
CA VAL A 118 2.17 -8.46 17.76
C VAL A 118 3.54 -8.99 18.19
N ILE A 119 4.62 -8.30 17.82
CA ILE A 119 5.99 -8.66 18.24
C ILE A 119 6.11 -8.54 19.77
N ARG A 120 5.60 -7.44 20.34
CA ARG A 120 5.57 -7.21 21.78
C ARG A 120 4.88 -8.38 22.49
N ARG A 121 3.69 -8.78 22.05
CA ARG A 121 2.96 -9.92 22.63
C ARG A 121 3.71 -11.25 22.51
N ARG A 122 4.36 -11.52 21.37
CA ARG A 122 5.18 -12.74 21.18
C ARG A 122 6.37 -12.78 22.14
N LYS A 123 7.01 -11.63 22.39
CA LYS A 123 8.15 -11.53 23.32
C LYS A 123 7.73 -11.81 24.77
N TYR A 124 6.54 -11.40 25.20
CA TYR A 124 6.03 -11.67 26.55
C TYR A 124 5.44 -13.08 26.72
N ALA A 125 4.91 -13.69 25.67
CA ALA A 125 4.44 -15.08 25.73
C ALA A 125 5.57 -16.13 25.65
N GLY A 126 6.80 -15.69 25.39
CA GLY A 126 8.01 -16.52 25.37
C GLY A 126 8.83 -16.43 26.66
N ILE A 127 8.25 -15.94 27.75
CA ILE A 127 8.78 -16.00 29.12
C ILE A 127 7.86 -16.93 29.92
#